data_AF-A0A956RDZ6-F1
#
_entry.id   AF-A0A956RDZ6-F1
#
_cell.length_a   1.000
_cell.length_b   1.000
_cell.length_c   1.000
_cell.angle_alpha   90.00
_cell.angle_beta   90.00
_cell.angle_gamma   90.00
#
_symmetry.space_group_name_H-M   'P 1'
#
loop_
_entity.id
_entity.type
_entity.pdbx_description
1 polymer ?
#
loop_
_entity_poly.entity_id
_entity_poly.type
_entity_poly.pdbx_seq_one_letter_code
_entity_poly.pdbx_strand_id
1 'polypeptide(L)'
;NLGDMLERMTMGRYRSTPHRVAPRRGPPGLGRLSLPLFLDPGWDVTLRPLPLGDGPALTRARPRWDGGEPTTFSGTYGQYLMAKISRVFPELFASALQRPT
;
A
#
# COMPACT_ATOMS: atom_id res chain seq x y z
N ASN A 1 8.01 6.41 -4.41
CA ASN A 1 7.29 5.58 -5.42
C ASN A 1 5.79 5.68 -5.15
N LEU A 2 4.95 5.11 -6.03
CA LEU A 2 3.51 5.04 -5.81
C LEU A 2 3.13 3.71 -5.12
N GLY A 3 2.04 3.73 -4.37
CA GLY A 3 1.48 2.56 -3.70
C GLY A 3 0.27 1.95 -4.43
N ASP A 4 -0.14 0.78 -3.96
CA ASP A 4 -1.19 -0.06 -4.57
C ASP A 4 -2.55 0.64 -4.68
N MET A 5 -2.90 1.46 -3.68
CA MET A 5 -4.20 2.15 -3.68
C MET A 5 -4.28 3.24 -4.75
N LEU A 6 -3.18 3.93 -5.06
CA LEU A 6 -3.17 4.90 -6.16
C LEU A 6 -3.21 4.18 -7.52
N GLU A 7 -2.50 3.06 -7.67
CA GLU A 7 -2.62 2.22 -8.87
C GLU A 7 -4.08 1.75 -9.08
N ARG A 8 -4.76 1.32 -8.00
CA ARG A 8 -6.18 0.98 -8.04
C ARG A 8 -7.05 2.16 -8.45
N MET A 9 -6.90 3.31 -7.80
CA MET A 9 -7.71 4.51 -8.06
C MET A 9 -7.53 5.03 -9.49
N THR A 10 -6.37 4.80 -10.10
CA THR A 10 -6.08 5.15 -11.50
C THR A 10 -6.37 4.03 -12.49
N MET A 11 -6.99 2.92 -12.05
CA MET A 11 -7.28 1.73 -12.88
C MET A 11 -6.05 1.22 -13.63
N GLY A 12 -4.89 1.21 -12.97
CA GLY A 12 -3.63 0.73 -13.55
C GLY A 12 -2.91 1.73 -14.45
N ARG A 13 -3.41 2.95 -14.63
CA ARG A 13 -2.73 4.00 -15.41
C ARG A 13 -1.42 4.41 -14.76
N TYR A 14 -1.41 4.50 -13.42
CA TYR A 14 -0.19 4.66 -12.62
C TYR A 14 0.16 3.34 -11.94
N ARG A 15 1.46 3.07 -11.80
CA ARG A 15 1.97 1.75 -11.39
C ARG A 15 2.62 1.76 -10.01
N SER A 16 2.18 0.85 -9.14
CA SER A 16 2.88 0.50 -7.90
C SER A 16 4.07 -0.37 -8.26
N THR A 17 5.24 0.24 -8.37
CA THR A 17 6.45 -0.45 -8.84
C THR A 17 7.09 -1.25 -7.69
N PRO A 18 7.25 -2.58 -7.83
CA PRO A 18 7.98 -3.37 -6.86
C PRO A 18 9.42 -2.87 -6.71
N HIS A 19 9.90 -2.77 -5.49
CA HIS A 19 11.26 -2.33 -5.19
C HIS A 19 11.86 -3.18 -4.08
N ARG A 20 13.19 -3.32 -4.09
CA ARG A 20 13.97 -4.04 -3.09
C ARG A 20 15.25 -3.28 -2.80
N VAL A 21 15.77 -3.43 -1.59
CA VAL A 21 17.05 -2.85 -1.22
C VAL A 21 18.12 -3.93 -1.27
N ALA A 22 19.19 -3.69 -2.04
CA ALA A 22 20.32 -4.61 -2.08
C ALA A 22 21.04 -4.63 -0.72
N PRO A 23 21.57 -5.80 -0.29
CA PRO A 23 22.51 -5.86 0.81
C PRO A 23 23.67 -4.91 0.55
N ARG A 24 24.11 -4.19 1.58
CA ARG A 24 25.23 -3.25 1.45
C ARG A 24 26.51 -4.05 1.17
N ARG A 25 27.26 -3.64 0.15
CA ARG A 25 28.59 -4.19 -0.16
C ARG A 25 29.63 -3.16 0.29
N GLY A 26 30.56 -3.56 1.16
CA GLY A 26 31.59 -2.67 1.72
C GLY A 26 32.04 -3.12 3.11
N PRO A 27 33.02 -2.42 3.73
CA PRO A 27 33.53 -2.77 5.05
C PRO A 27 32.41 -2.81 6.09
N PRO A 28 32.50 -3.73 7.09
CA PRO A 28 31.62 -3.73 8.26
C PRO A 28 31.60 -2.36 8.95
N GLY A 29 30.49 -2.01 9.61
CA GLY A 29 30.42 -0.83 10.50
C GLY A 29 29.88 0.46 9.88
N LEU A 30 29.76 0.56 8.56
CA LEU A 30 29.05 1.68 7.92
C LEU A 30 27.56 1.34 7.76
N GLY A 31 26.73 1.89 8.65
CA GLY A 31 25.27 1.77 8.60
C GLY A 31 24.65 2.44 7.37
N ARG A 32 23.41 2.08 7.05
CA ARG A 32 22.58 2.76 6.04
C ARG A 32 21.35 3.31 6.72
N LEU A 33 21.11 4.62 6.58
CA LEU A 33 19.87 5.27 7.00
C LEU A 33 18.92 5.37 5.81
N SER A 34 17.65 5.07 6.05
CA SER A 34 16.56 5.22 5.06
C SER A 34 15.32 5.64 5.81
N LEU A 35 14.72 6.76 5.41
CA LEU A 35 13.64 7.44 6.12
C LEU A 35 12.41 7.51 5.22
N PRO A 36 11.68 6.39 5.02
CA PRO A 36 10.47 6.41 4.20
C PRO A 36 9.35 7.15 4.92
N LEU A 37 8.66 8.04 4.20
CA LEU A 37 7.39 8.63 4.61
C LEU A 37 6.29 8.08 3.69
N PHE A 38 5.22 7.58 4.29
CA PHE A 38 4.02 7.13 3.58
C PHE A 38 2.94 8.18 3.73
N LEU A 39 2.49 8.75 2.61
CA LEU A 39 1.41 9.74 2.57
C LEU A 39 0.15 9.07 2.03
N ASP A 40 -0.78 8.83 2.94
CA ASP A 40 -1.93 7.96 2.72
C ASP A 40 -3.26 8.72 2.84
N PRO A 41 -4.36 8.15 2.29
CA PRO A 41 -5.71 8.63 2.54
C PRO A 41 -6.07 8.64 4.04
N GLY A 42 -7.10 9.42 4.38
CA GLY A 42 -7.68 9.39 5.72
C GLY A 42 -8.22 8.00 6.09
N TRP A 43 -8.21 7.67 7.38
CA TRP A 43 -8.52 6.33 7.89
C TRP A 43 -9.88 5.79 7.44
N ASP A 44 -10.93 6.62 7.54
CA ASP A 44 -12.31 6.24 7.22
C ASP A 44 -12.68 6.48 5.74
N VAL A 45 -11.71 6.83 4.90
CA VAL A 45 -11.97 7.11 3.47
C VAL A 45 -12.21 5.82 2.70
N THR A 46 -13.36 5.71 2.04
CA THR A 46 -13.63 4.69 1.04
C THR A 46 -13.10 5.16 -0.32
N LEU A 47 -12.14 4.43 -0.88
CA LEU A 47 -11.50 4.80 -2.16
C LEU A 47 -12.42 4.52 -3.36
N ARG A 48 -12.41 5.45 -4.31
CA ARG A 48 -13.15 5.34 -5.58
C ARG A 48 -12.20 5.58 -6.76
N PRO A 49 -12.51 5.04 -7.95
CA PRO A 49 -11.77 5.38 -9.17
C PRO A 49 -11.75 6.90 -9.40
N LEU A 50 -10.60 7.43 -9.83
CA LEU A 50 -10.43 8.83 -10.17
C LEU A 50 -10.98 9.12 -11.58
N PRO A 51 -11.58 10.31 -11.80
CA PRO A 51 -12.15 10.69 -13.09
C PRO A 51 -11.04 11.13 -14.07
N LEU A 52 -10.19 10.20 -14.51
CA LEU A 52 -9.03 10.48 -15.36
C LEU A 52 -9.34 10.46 -16.88
N GLY A 53 -10.61 10.33 -17.27
CA GLY A 53 -11.07 10.24 -18.66
C GLY A 53 -10.76 8.92 -19.38
N ASP A 54 -11.25 8.77 -20.61
CA ASP A 54 -11.25 7.52 -21.42
C ASP A 54 -9.89 7.20 -22.07
N GLY A 55 -8.81 7.29 -21.29
CA GLY A 55 -7.53 6.71 -21.69
C GLY A 55 -7.62 5.18 -21.63
N PRO A 56 -6.86 4.44 -22.47
CA PRO A 56 -6.86 2.99 -22.38
C PRO A 56 -6.47 2.57 -20.96
N ALA A 57 -7.39 1.90 -20.25
CA ALA A 57 -7.03 1.14 -19.07
C ALA A 57 -5.92 0.19 -19.51
N LEU A 58 -4.77 0.21 -18.85
CA LEU A 58 -3.71 -0.73 -19.18
C LEU A 58 -4.21 -2.12 -18.77
N THR A 59 -4.82 -2.79 -19.74
CA THR A 59 -5.33 -4.15 -19.69
C THR A 59 -4.19 -5.06 -19.29
N ARG A 60 -4.16 -5.36 -17.99
CA ARG A 60 -3.56 -6.51 -17.30
C ARG A 60 -2.90 -6.03 -16.02
N ALA A 61 -3.57 -6.33 -14.90
CA ALA A 61 -2.92 -6.42 -13.61
C ALA A 61 -1.72 -7.37 -13.77
N ARG A 62 -0.52 -6.91 -13.43
CA ARG A 62 0.62 -7.82 -13.32
C ARG A 62 0.35 -8.74 -12.13
N PRO A 63 0.54 -10.06 -12.26
CA PRO A 63 0.40 -10.97 -11.13
C PRO A 63 1.27 -10.46 -9.99
N ARG A 64 0.66 -10.21 -8.83
CA ARG A 64 1.41 -9.86 -7.63
C ARG A 64 2.10 -11.09 -7.06
N TRP A 65 3.20 -10.85 -6.35
CA TRP A 65 3.95 -11.91 -5.67
C TRP A 65 3.12 -12.64 -4.61
N ASP A 66 2.11 -11.97 -4.02
CA ASP A 66 1.20 -12.52 -3.02
C ASP A 66 -0.11 -13.07 -3.63
N GLY A 67 -0.26 -13.05 -4.97
CA GLY A 67 -1.49 -13.45 -5.66
C GLY A 67 -2.72 -12.60 -5.33
N GLY A 68 -2.57 -11.56 -4.51
CA GLY A 68 -3.65 -10.66 -4.13
C GLY A 68 -4.01 -9.74 -5.29
N GLU A 69 -5.25 -9.28 -5.32
CA GLU A 69 -5.71 -8.30 -6.31
C GLU A 69 -6.18 -7.04 -5.56
N PRO A 70 -5.37 -5.97 -5.47
CA PRO A 70 -5.70 -4.79 -4.69
C PRO A 70 -7.00 -4.12 -5.15
N THR A 71 -7.42 -4.36 -6.40
CA THR A 71 -8.65 -3.82 -7.00
C THR A 71 -9.94 -4.48 -6.49
N THR A 72 -9.87 -5.62 -5.78
CA THR A 72 -11.06 -6.33 -5.28
C THR A 72 -11.42 -6.00 -3.83
N PHE A 73 -10.53 -5.34 -3.09
CA PHE A 73 -10.82 -4.90 -1.71
C PHE A 73 -12.06 -3.99 -1.65
N SER A 74 -12.91 -4.15 -0.65
CA SER A 74 -14.04 -3.26 -0.37
C SER A 74 -13.99 -2.86 1.10
N GLY A 75 -14.20 -1.57 1.39
CA GLY A 75 -14.09 -1.01 2.73
C GLY A 75 -13.35 0.33 2.76
N THR A 76 -13.06 0.81 3.96
CA THR A 76 -12.26 2.02 4.18
C THR A 76 -10.76 1.76 4.01
N TYR A 77 -9.97 2.82 3.84
CA TYR A 77 -8.52 2.73 3.77
C TYR A 77 -7.91 2.10 5.03
N GLY A 78 -8.42 2.44 6.20
CA GLY A 78 -7.99 1.86 7.48
C GLY A 78 -8.19 0.35 7.52
N GLN A 79 -9.35 -0.15 7.07
CA GLN A 79 -9.61 -1.59 6.97
C GLN A 79 -8.63 -2.29 6.01
N TYR A 80 -8.30 -1.67 4.87
CA TYR A 80 -7.30 -2.17 3.93
C TYR A 80 -5.93 -2.28 4.58
N LEU A 81 -5.47 -1.21 5.24
CA LEU A 81 -4.15 -1.16 5.87
C LEU A 81 -4.06 -2.21 6.98
N MET A 82 -5.06 -2.28 7.85
CA MET A 82 -5.13 -3.27 8.92
C MET A 82 -5.01 -4.71 8.41
N ALA A 83 -5.68 -5.04 7.31
CA ALA A 83 -5.60 -6.38 6.73
C ALA A 83 -4.17 -6.77 6.30
N LYS A 84 -3.32 -5.77 5.99
CA LYS A 84 -1.91 -6.00 5.60
C LYS A 84 -0.97 -6.13 6.80
N ILE A 85 -1.15 -5.34 7.86
CA ILE A 85 -0.13 -5.21 8.92
C ILE A 85 -0.52 -5.81 10.28
N SER A 86 -1.79 -6.13 10.50
CA SER A 86 -2.28 -6.61 11.81
C SER A 86 -1.67 -7.91 12.29
N ARG A 87 -1.31 -8.82 11.37
CA ARG A 87 -0.62 -10.07 11.72
C ARG A 87 0.78 -9.85 12.31
N VAL A 88 1.44 -8.74 11.96
CA VAL A 88 2.82 -8.44 12.37
C VAL A 88 2.86 -7.56 13.62
N PHE A 89 1.83 -6.75 13.84
CA PHE A 89 1.73 -5.84 14.99
C PHE A 89 0.45 -6.09 15.81
N PRO A 90 0.24 -7.30 16.35
CA PRO A 90 -1.04 -7.67 16.97
C PRO A 90 -1.44 -6.77 18.15
N GLU A 91 -0.48 -6.36 18.98
CA GLU A 91 -0.73 -5.52 20.17
C GLU A 91 -1.15 -4.08 19.81
N LEU A 92 -0.59 -3.53 18.73
CA LEU A 92 -0.97 -2.21 18.23
C LEU A 92 -2.46 -2.17 17.86
N PHE A 93 -2.97 -3.24 17.23
CA PHE A 93 -4.38 -3.29 16.84
C PHE A 93 -5.31 -3.70 17.97
N ALA A 94 -4.84 -4.49 18.94
CA ALA A 94 -5.60 -4.78 20.14
C ALA A 94 -5.88 -3.53 20.98
N SER A 95 -4.96 -2.55 20.97
CA SER A 95 -5.09 -1.29 21.70
C SER A 95 -5.78 -0.19 20.89
N ALA A 96 -5.41 0.01 19.62
CA ALA A 96 -5.95 1.10 18.80
C ALA A 96 -7.43 0.93 18.38
N LEU A 97 -7.98 -0.29 18.43
CA LEU A 97 -9.39 -0.57 18.13
C LEU A 97 -10.33 -0.39 19.34
N GLN A 98 -9.78 -0.14 20.53
CA GLN A 98 -10.59 0.28 21.67
C GLN A 98 -10.96 1.75 21.42
N ARG A 99 -12.19 1.99 20.93
CA ARG A 99 -12.71 3.35 20.78
C ARG A 99 -12.66 4.05 22.13
N PRO A 100 -12.22 5.32 22.22
CA PRO A 100 -12.64 6.17 23.31
C PRO A 100 -14.18 6.21 23.27
N THR A 101 -14.80 5.82 24.39
CA THR A 101 -16.23 6.02 24.65
C THR A 101 -16.61 7.48 24.62
#